data_AF-A0A7S4J5S3-F1
#
_entry.id   AF-A0A7S4J5S3-F1
#
_cell.length_a   1.000
_cell.length_b   1.000
_cell.length_c   1.000
_cell.angle_alpha   90.00
_cell.angle_beta   90.00
_cell.angle_gamma   90.00
#
_symmetry.space_group_name_H-M   'P 1'
#
loop_
_entity.id
_entity.type
_entity.pdbx_description
1 polymer ?
#
loop_
_entity_poly.entity_id
_entity_poly.type
_entity_poly.pdbx_seq_one_letter_code
_entity_poly.pdbx_strand_id
1 'polypeptide(L)'
;CASTRLADGESCQESSDCTNRVACAKNSFADNAPSICCEDGEAHKLDVSWSYTDYWFCGNRPVGTACGDDRMCASGMCIAGSCASTRLADGESCQESSDCTNRVACAKNSFTENAPNICCDDGEAYKLDVSWSYTDYWFCGNRPVGTVCGDDRMCASGICVAGSCASARLADGESCQESSDCTNRVACAKSSFADNAPNICCKDGEAYKLD
;
A
#
# COMPACT_ATOMS: atom_id res chain seq x y z
N CYS A 1 24.24 -37.05 -28.26
CA CYS A 1 23.92 -36.84 -26.84
C CYS A 1 24.97 -35.89 -26.28
N ALA A 2 24.61 -34.67 -25.89
CA ALA A 2 25.56 -33.81 -25.18
C ALA A 2 25.94 -34.52 -23.87
N SER A 3 27.21 -34.87 -23.73
CA SER A 3 27.72 -35.73 -22.66
C SER A 3 28.06 -34.97 -21.37
N THR A 4 27.78 -33.68 -21.33
CA THR A 4 28.14 -32.81 -20.20
C THR A 4 26.91 -32.00 -19.82
N ARG A 5 26.46 -32.15 -18.58
CA ARG A 5 25.43 -31.29 -18.02
C ARG A 5 26.00 -29.89 -17.79
N LEU A 6 25.14 -28.89 -17.92
CA LEU A 6 25.43 -27.49 -17.71
C LEU A 6 25.68 -27.20 -16.23
N ALA A 7 26.67 -26.35 -15.96
CA ALA A 7 26.98 -25.83 -14.64
C ALA A 7 26.01 -24.71 -14.25
N ASP A 8 26.09 -24.32 -12.97
CA ASP A 8 25.32 -23.21 -12.42
C ASP A 8 25.61 -21.90 -13.16
N GLY A 9 24.56 -21.13 -13.44
CA GLY A 9 24.62 -19.88 -14.19
C GLY A 9 24.57 -20.03 -15.72
N GLU A 10 24.70 -21.25 -16.27
CA GLU A 10 24.64 -21.48 -17.71
C GLU A 10 23.20 -21.52 -18.24
N SER A 11 23.00 -21.00 -19.45
CA SER A 11 21.69 -20.97 -20.12
C SER A 11 21.18 -22.38 -20.43
N CYS A 12 19.97 -22.69 -20.00
CA CYS A 12 19.35 -24.01 -20.13
C CYS A 12 18.00 -23.93 -20.86
N GLN A 13 17.46 -25.07 -21.29
CA GLN A 13 16.11 -25.18 -21.84
C GLN A 13 15.19 -26.01 -20.94
N GLU A 14 15.74 -27.01 -20.25
CA GLU A 14 15.02 -27.87 -19.32
C GLU A 14 15.89 -28.26 -18.11
N SER A 15 15.27 -28.60 -16.97
CA SER A 15 16.02 -28.92 -15.74
C SER A 15 16.96 -30.13 -15.88
N SER A 16 16.73 -31.01 -16.86
CA SER A 16 17.62 -32.13 -17.21
C SER A 16 18.98 -31.69 -17.74
N ASP A 17 19.08 -30.47 -18.29
CA ASP A 17 20.33 -29.92 -18.81
C ASP A 17 21.32 -29.64 -17.67
N CYS A 18 20.84 -29.27 -16.48
CA CYS A 18 21.63 -28.79 -15.35
C CYS A 18 22.25 -29.93 -14.54
N THR A 19 23.49 -29.75 -14.07
CA THR A 19 24.22 -30.70 -13.21
C THR A 19 23.44 -31.04 -11.93
N ASN A 20 22.83 -30.01 -11.32
CA ASN A 20 22.02 -30.14 -10.12
C ASN A 20 20.66 -30.82 -10.37
N ARG A 21 20.21 -30.97 -11.63
CA ARG A 21 18.91 -31.53 -12.07
C ARG A 21 17.65 -30.85 -11.52
N VAL A 22 17.77 -29.81 -10.69
CA VAL A 22 16.62 -29.27 -9.96
C VAL A 22 15.99 -28.10 -10.72
N ALA A 23 16.77 -27.17 -11.27
CA ALA A 23 16.18 -25.90 -11.67
C ALA A 23 16.82 -25.26 -12.88
N CYS A 24 16.23 -25.51 -14.06
CA CYS A 24 16.30 -24.58 -15.17
C CYS A 24 15.17 -23.55 -15.03
N ALA A 25 15.50 -22.31 -14.70
CA ALA A 25 14.52 -21.28 -14.40
C ALA A 25 15.03 -19.88 -14.77
N LYS A 26 14.11 -18.91 -14.87
CA LYS A 26 14.46 -17.52 -15.22
C LYS A 26 15.38 -16.91 -14.15
N ASN A 27 16.45 -16.25 -14.58
CA ASN A 27 17.46 -15.68 -13.67
C ASN A 27 17.00 -14.41 -12.94
N SER A 28 15.89 -13.80 -13.37
CA SER A 28 15.34 -12.55 -12.85
C SER A 28 13.88 -12.40 -13.25
N PHE A 29 13.15 -11.53 -12.54
CA PHE A 29 11.74 -11.23 -12.82
C PHE A 29 11.60 -10.22 -13.95
N ALA A 30 11.86 -10.67 -15.17
CA ALA A 30 11.68 -9.89 -16.38
C ALA A 30 11.18 -10.77 -17.53
N ASP A 31 10.35 -10.20 -18.42
CA ASP A 31 9.74 -10.90 -19.56
C ASP A 31 10.76 -11.68 -20.39
N ASN A 32 11.90 -11.04 -20.68
CA ASN A 32 12.98 -11.61 -21.50
C ASN A 32 14.17 -12.14 -20.67
N ALA A 33 13.99 -12.36 -19.36
CA ALA A 33 15.02 -12.98 -18.54
C ALA A 33 15.38 -14.37 -19.09
N PRO A 34 16.68 -14.67 -19.31
CA PRO A 34 17.11 -15.97 -19.76
C PRO A 34 16.88 -17.03 -18.68
N SER A 35 16.56 -18.25 -19.12
CA SER A 35 16.55 -19.42 -18.24
C SER A 35 17.99 -19.91 -18.04
N ILE A 36 18.39 -20.08 -16.78
CA ILE A 36 19.70 -20.59 -16.39
C ILE A 36 19.56 -21.74 -15.41
N CYS A 37 20.62 -22.53 -15.27
CA CYS A 37 20.77 -23.47 -14.16
C CYS A 37 20.96 -22.67 -12.86
N CYS A 38 20.01 -22.75 -11.93
CA CYS A 38 20.06 -21.95 -10.70
C CYS A 38 21.18 -22.40 -9.77
N GLU A 39 21.91 -21.44 -9.20
CA GLU A 39 23.17 -21.66 -8.44
C GLU A 39 23.02 -22.58 -7.22
N ASP A 40 21.91 -22.52 -6.50
CA ASP A 40 21.66 -23.40 -5.34
C ASP A 40 20.67 -24.54 -5.65
N GLY A 41 20.29 -24.70 -6.92
CA GLY A 41 19.21 -25.61 -7.33
C GLY A 41 17.81 -25.17 -6.88
N GLU A 42 17.67 -24.02 -6.22
CA GLU A 42 16.37 -23.50 -5.80
C GLU A 42 15.70 -22.71 -6.94
N ALA A 43 14.50 -23.13 -7.31
CA ALA A 43 13.60 -22.34 -8.14
C ALA A 43 12.21 -22.26 -7.51
N HIS A 44 11.60 -21.10 -7.66
CA HIS A 44 10.27 -20.82 -7.14
C HIS A 44 9.31 -20.58 -8.30
N LYS A 45 8.18 -21.26 -8.23
CA LYS A 45 7.06 -21.08 -9.12
C LYS A 45 6.31 -19.81 -8.70
N LEU A 46 6.26 -18.82 -9.58
CA LEU A 46 5.50 -17.58 -9.37
C LEU A 46 4.39 -17.47 -10.42
N ASP A 47 3.23 -17.02 -9.96
CA ASP A 47 2.15 -16.58 -10.82
C ASP A 47 2.49 -15.16 -11.32
N VAL A 48 2.46 -14.95 -12.63
CA VAL A 48 2.80 -13.67 -13.24
C VAL A 48 1.61 -13.10 -13.96
N SER A 49 1.24 -11.87 -13.62
CA SER A 49 0.04 -11.22 -14.15
C SER A 49 0.03 -11.03 -15.67
N TRP A 50 1.18 -11.14 -16.34
CA TRP A 50 1.34 -11.00 -17.79
C TRP A 50 1.31 -12.33 -18.56
N SER A 51 1.13 -13.48 -17.90
CA SER A 51 1.02 -14.77 -18.58
C SER A 51 0.03 -15.71 -17.90
N TYR A 52 -0.67 -16.52 -18.70
CA TYR A 52 -1.50 -17.62 -18.21
C TYR A 52 -0.69 -18.87 -17.83
N THR A 53 0.64 -18.79 -17.86
CA THR A 53 1.55 -19.88 -17.53
C THR A 53 2.40 -19.49 -16.35
N ASP A 54 2.48 -20.41 -15.38
CA ASP A 54 3.41 -20.28 -14.28
C ASP A 54 4.86 -20.29 -14.77
N TYR A 55 5.67 -19.37 -14.27
CA TYR A 55 7.11 -19.35 -14.52
C TYR A 55 7.88 -19.77 -13.28
N TRP A 56 8.98 -20.48 -13.53
CA TRP A 56 9.97 -20.76 -12.50
C TRP A 56 11.04 -19.68 -12.56
N PHE A 57 11.39 -19.15 -11.40
CA PHE A 57 12.46 -18.18 -11.22
C PHE A 57 13.49 -18.71 -10.23
N CYS A 58 14.77 -18.45 -10.48
CA CYS A 58 15.83 -18.84 -9.55
C CYS A 58 15.68 -18.12 -8.21
N GLY A 59 15.90 -18.85 -7.11
CA GLY A 59 16.04 -18.30 -5.77
C GLY A 59 17.43 -17.68 -5.54
N ASN A 60 17.64 -17.20 -4.30
CA ASN A 60 18.93 -16.69 -3.79
C ASN A 60 19.63 -15.65 -4.69
N ARG A 61 18.85 -14.80 -5.37
CA ARG A 61 19.40 -13.74 -6.21
C ARG A 61 20.02 -12.62 -5.36
N PRO A 62 21.14 -12.04 -5.82
CA PRO A 62 21.81 -10.97 -5.11
C PRO A 62 20.99 -9.67 -5.15
N VAL A 63 21.30 -8.77 -4.22
CA VAL A 63 20.74 -7.41 -4.15
C VAL A 63 20.85 -6.70 -5.50
N GLY A 64 19.81 -5.97 -5.89
CA GLY A 64 19.68 -5.28 -7.18
C GLY A 64 19.09 -6.14 -8.30
N THR A 65 18.99 -7.46 -8.13
CA THR A 65 18.33 -8.33 -9.13
C THR A 65 16.83 -8.06 -9.16
N ALA A 66 16.24 -7.95 -10.35
CA ALA A 66 14.79 -7.85 -10.48
C ALA A 66 14.09 -9.10 -9.93
N CYS A 67 13.07 -8.90 -9.10
CA CYS A 67 12.33 -9.95 -8.41
C CYS A 67 10.82 -9.67 -8.47
N GLY A 68 10.02 -10.72 -8.30
CA GLY A 68 8.57 -10.64 -8.17
C GLY A 68 8.04 -11.18 -6.85
N ASP A 69 8.92 -11.71 -6.00
CA ASP A 69 8.60 -12.31 -4.71
C ASP A 69 9.86 -12.39 -3.84
N ASP A 70 9.69 -12.28 -2.52
CA ASP A 70 10.76 -12.37 -1.52
C ASP A 70 11.65 -13.62 -1.70
N ARG A 71 11.07 -14.76 -2.10
CA ARG A 71 11.78 -16.04 -2.30
C ARG A 71 12.81 -16.01 -3.41
N MET A 72 12.71 -15.06 -4.34
CA MET A 72 13.73 -14.90 -5.38
C MET A 72 15.05 -14.36 -4.80
N CYS A 73 15.03 -13.67 -3.67
CA CYS A 73 16.16 -12.91 -3.17
C CYS A 73 16.90 -13.65 -2.06
N ALA A 74 18.23 -13.63 -2.09
CA ALA A 74 19.06 -14.21 -1.01
C ALA A 74 18.79 -13.54 0.35
N SER A 75 18.36 -12.29 0.32
CA SER A 75 17.95 -11.53 1.50
C SER A 75 16.54 -11.84 2.00
N GLY A 76 15.73 -12.58 1.22
CA GLY A 76 14.30 -12.78 1.49
C GLY A 76 13.49 -11.48 1.40
N MET A 77 13.95 -10.50 0.62
CA MET A 77 13.34 -9.18 0.50
C MET A 77 13.32 -8.73 -0.97
N CYS A 78 12.14 -8.81 -1.58
CA CYS A 78 11.85 -8.22 -2.87
C CYS A 78 11.09 -6.91 -2.65
N ILE A 79 11.74 -5.78 -2.90
CA ILE A 79 11.21 -4.44 -2.59
C ILE A 79 11.08 -3.65 -3.88
N ALA A 80 9.87 -3.19 -4.18
CA ALA A 80 9.56 -2.47 -5.43
C ALA A 80 10.12 -3.18 -6.69
N GLY A 81 10.03 -4.51 -6.73
CA GLY A 81 10.50 -5.35 -7.83
C GLY A 81 12.02 -5.57 -7.91
N SER A 82 12.79 -5.22 -6.88
CA SER A 82 14.24 -5.50 -6.82
C SER A 82 14.66 -6.10 -5.48
N CYS A 83 15.59 -7.06 -5.50
CA CYS A 83 16.13 -7.66 -4.29
C CYS A 83 16.86 -6.59 -3.47
N ALA A 84 16.45 -6.41 -2.22
CA ALA A 84 16.99 -5.38 -1.33
C ALA A 84 17.71 -6.00 -0.12
N SER A 85 18.62 -5.23 0.48
CA SER A 85 19.29 -5.63 1.72
C SER A 85 18.48 -5.33 2.99
N THR A 86 17.48 -4.48 2.89
CA THR A 86 16.63 -4.02 3.99
C THR A 86 15.23 -3.70 3.47
N ARG A 87 14.21 -3.79 4.33
CA ARG A 87 12.87 -3.28 4.05
C ARG A 87 12.81 -1.77 4.21
N LEU A 88 11.77 -1.17 3.67
CA LEU A 88 11.51 0.26 3.76
C LEU A 88 11.11 0.67 5.17
N ALA A 89 11.62 1.80 5.63
CA ALA A 89 11.24 2.42 6.88
C ALA A 89 9.87 3.12 6.76
N ASP A 90 9.27 3.44 7.90
CA ASP A 90 8.04 4.23 7.95
C ASP A 90 8.25 5.58 7.24
N GLY A 91 7.24 6.01 6.48
CA GLY A 91 7.28 7.21 5.65
C GLY A 91 7.90 7.05 4.25
N GLU A 92 8.60 5.95 3.97
CA GLU A 92 9.17 5.70 2.65
C GLU A 92 8.13 5.23 1.64
N SER A 93 8.30 5.60 0.37
CA SER A 93 7.39 5.22 -0.72
C SER A 93 7.42 3.72 -0.99
N CYS A 94 6.26 3.09 -1.02
CA CYS A 94 6.10 1.64 -1.19
C CYS A 94 5.11 1.31 -2.33
N GLN A 95 5.16 0.07 -2.81
CA GLN A 95 4.20 -0.48 -3.77
C GLN A 95 3.26 -1.50 -3.09
N GLU A 96 3.76 -2.25 -2.12
CA GLU A 96 3.01 -3.28 -1.40
C GLU A 96 3.38 -3.33 0.09
N SER A 97 2.48 -3.87 0.94
CA SER A 97 2.73 -3.92 2.39
C SER A 97 3.97 -4.72 2.76
N SER A 98 4.35 -5.71 1.95
CA SER A 98 5.61 -6.45 2.12
C SER A 98 6.81 -5.53 2.05
N ASP A 99 6.80 -4.45 1.26
CA ASP A 99 7.95 -3.56 1.14
C ASP A 99 8.40 -2.96 2.48
N CYS A 100 7.46 -2.81 3.43
CA CYS A 100 7.65 -2.11 4.69
C CYS A 100 8.25 -2.99 5.79
N THR A 101 9.05 -2.38 6.68
CA THR A 101 9.65 -3.06 7.83
C THR A 101 8.59 -3.63 8.76
N ASN A 102 7.48 -2.91 8.96
CA ASN A 102 6.34 -3.37 9.75
C ASN A 102 5.54 -4.49 9.03
N ARG A 103 5.71 -4.68 7.71
CA ARG A 103 4.96 -5.60 6.84
C ARG A 103 3.44 -5.44 6.86
N VAL A 104 2.90 -4.39 7.50
CA VAL A 104 1.46 -4.24 7.70
C VAL A 104 0.84 -3.39 6.59
N ALA A 105 1.35 -2.19 6.38
CA ALA A 105 0.60 -1.19 5.64
C ALA A 105 1.46 -0.36 4.69
N CYS A 106 1.32 -0.66 3.40
CA CYS A 106 1.61 0.28 2.33
C CYS A 106 0.30 0.94 1.88
N ALA A 107 0.12 2.22 2.17
CA ALA A 107 -1.15 2.91 1.94
C ALA A 107 -0.96 4.39 1.64
N LYS A 108 -2.01 5.06 1.16
CA LYS A 108 -1.96 6.49 0.82
C LYS A 108 -1.69 7.34 2.06
N ASN A 109 -0.74 8.28 1.94
CA ASN A 109 -0.33 9.13 3.07
C ASN A 109 -1.36 10.19 3.52
N SER A 110 -2.38 10.45 2.72
CA SER A 110 -3.42 11.47 2.96
C SER A 110 -4.66 11.17 2.12
N PHE A 111 -5.81 11.71 2.51
CA PHE A 111 -7.09 11.48 1.82
C PHE A 111 -7.21 12.35 0.56
N THR A 112 -6.33 12.11 -0.41
CA THR A 112 -6.35 12.78 -1.72
C THR A 112 -6.13 11.77 -2.84
N GLU A 113 -6.69 12.03 -4.02
CA GLU A 113 -6.59 11.14 -5.19
C GLU A 113 -5.14 10.79 -5.54
N ASN A 114 -4.27 11.80 -5.55
CA ASN A 114 -2.86 11.67 -5.95
C ASN A 114 -1.88 11.48 -4.78
N ALA A 115 -2.38 11.19 -3.56
CA ALA A 115 -1.51 10.87 -2.43
C ALA A 115 -0.59 9.68 -2.76
N PRO A 116 0.72 9.76 -2.49
CA PRO A 116 1.62 8.63 -2.67
C PRO A 116 1.33 7.55 -1.63
N ASN A 117 1.62 6.31 -2.01
CA ASN A 117 1.66 5.20 -1.06
C ASN A 117 2.98 5.24 -0.30
N ILE A 118 2.88 5.15 1.02
CA ILE A 118 4.03 5.09 1.93
C ILE A 118 3.86 3.94 2.91
N CYS A 119 4.96 3.48 3.49
CA CYS A 119 4.92 2.65 4.69
C CYS A 119 4.32 3.45 5.83
N CYS A 120 3.13 3.05 6.29
CA CYS A 120 2.41 3.80 7.31
C CYS A 120 3.11 3.72 8.65
N ASP A 121 3.19 4.86 9.34
CA ASP A 121 3.72 4.93 10.71
C ASP A 121 2.89 4.01 11.62
N ASP A 122 3.58 3.25 12.48
CA ASP A 122 2.99 2.27 13.41
C ASP A 122 2.18 1.13 12.74
N GLY A 123 2.22 1.02 11.41
CA GLY A 123 1.54 -0.05 10.66
C GLY A 123 0.02 0.09 10.57
N GLU A 124 -0.57 1.21 10.97
CA GLU A 124 -2.03 1.39 10.88
C GLU A 124 -2.44 1.90 9.49
N ALA A 125 -3.34 1.17 8.83
CA ALA A 125 -4.04 1.65 7.65
C ALA A 125 -5.52 1.28 7.68
N TYR A 126 -6.34 2.16 7.10
CA TYR A 126 -7.79 2.06 7.10
C TYR A 126 -8.31 2.08 5.68
N LYS A 127 -9.22 1.15 5.38
CA LYS A 127 -9.93 1.09 4.11
C LYS A 127 -11.10 2.07 4.14
N LEU A 128 -11.06 3.06 3.25
CA LEU A 128 -12.08 4.10 3.12
C LEU A 128 -12.66 4.11 1.71
N ASP A 129 -13.95 4.42 1.63
CA ASP A 129 -14.62 4.74 0.38
C ASP A 129 -14.23 6.16 -0.05
N VAL A 130 -14.10 6.37 -1.36
CA VAL A 130 -13.65 7.63 -1.95
C VAL A 130 -14.60 8.07 -3.05
N SER A 131 -14.92 9.35 -3.10
CA SER A 131 -15.87 9.87 -4.09
C SER A 131 -15.33 9.88 -5.53
N TRP A 132 -14.02 9.76 -5.71
CA TRP A 132 -13.34 9.81 -7.01
C TRP A 132 -13.04 8.43 -7.61
N SER A 133 -13.47 7.33 -6.97
CA SER A 133 -13.23 5.99 -7.48
C SER A 133 -14.35 5.04 -7.10
N TYR A 134 -14.50 3.96 -7.88
CA TYR A 134 -15.46 2.87 -7.57
C TYR A 134 -14.84 1.79 -6.68
N THR A 135 -13.60 1.98 -6.23
CA THR A 135 -12.87 1.04 -5.39
C THR A 135 -12.41 1.73 -4.12
N ASP A 136 -12.52 1.04 -2.99
CA ASP A 136 -11.96 1.49 -1.73
C ASP A 136 -10.43 1.60 -1.80
N TYR A 137 -9.88 2.59 -1.10
CA TYR A 137 -8.43 2.77 -0.95
C TYR A 137 -8.02 2.60 0.51
N TRP A 138 -6.79 2.14 0.71
CA TRP A 138 -6.14 2.14 2.01
C TRP A 138 -5.46 3.48 2.24
N PHE A 139 -5.65 4.04 3.43
CA PHE A 139 -5.00 5.27 3.88
C PHE A 139 -4.29 5.05 5.21
N CYS A 140 -3.13 5.68 5.38
CA CYS A 140 -2.40 5.58 6.63
C CYS A 140 -3.16 6.22 7.80
N GLY A 141 -3.13 5.53 8.94
CA GLY A 141 -3.57 6.00 10.25
C GLY A 141 -2.56 6.93 10.91
N ASN A 142 -2.87 7.43 12.10
CA ASN A 142 -1.95 8.23 12.92
C ASN A 142 -1.35 9.45 12.21
N ARG A 143 -2.08 10.06 11.29
CA ARG A 143 -1.63 11.27 10.58
C ARG A 143 -1.63 12.47 11.52
N PRO A 144 -0.63 13.37 11.41
CA PRO A 144 -0.55 14.56 12.26
C PRO A 144 -1.65 15.56 11.93
N VAL A 145 -1.93 16.45 12.89
CA VAL A 145 -2.84 17.60 12.72
C VAL A 145 -2.47 18.39 11.46
N GLY A 146 -3.48 18.81 10.71
CA GLY A 146 -3.36 19.49 9.42
C GLY A 146 -3.28 18.56 8.21
N THR A 147 -3.12 17.24 8.40
CA THR A 147 -3.17 16.28 7.28
C THR A 147 -4.59 16.13 6.77
N VAL A 148 -4.77 16.03 5.45
CA VAL A 148 -6.08 15.75 4.84
C VAL A 148 -6.55 14.34 5.23
N CYS A 149 -7.77 14.25 5.76
CA CYS A 149 -8.38 13.01 6.25
C CYS A 149 -9.77 12.78 5.65
N GLY A 150 -10.14 11.51 5.54
CA GLY A 150 -11.49 11.09 5.15
C GLY A 150 -12.37 10.75 6.34
N ASP A 151 -11.77 10.33 7.46
CA ASP A 151 -12.45 10.12 8.74
C ASP A 151 -11.49 10.21 9.93
N ASP A 152 -12.06 10.09 11.14
CA ASP A 152 -11.36 10.14 12.42
C ASP A 152 -10.18 9.15 12.53
N ARG A 153 -10.27 7.97 11.91
CA ARG A 153 -9.29 6.89 12.07
C ARG A 153 -7.96 7.23 11.41
N MET A 154 -7.98 8.09 10.40
CA MET A 154 -6.74 8.56 9.76
C MET A 154 -5.89 9.43 10.69
N CYS A 155 -6.47 10.06 11.71
CA CYS A 155 -5.80 11.09 12.49
C CYS A 155 -5.25 10.55 13.81
N ALA A 156 -4.03 10.95 14.18
CA ALA A 156 -3.44 10.59 15.48
C ALA A 156 -4.27 11.12 16.67
N SER A 157 -5.03 12.20 16.46
CA SER A 157 -5.96 12.75 17.45
C SER A 157 -7.29 12.00 17.52
N GLY A 158 -7.59 11.13 16.55
CA GLY A 158 -8.92 10.54 16.37
C GLY A 158 -9.99 11.54 15.94
N ILE A 159 -9.59 12.68 15.35
CA ILE A 159 -10.49 13.79 14.99
C ILE A 159 -10.17 14.27 13.58
N CYS A 160 -11.10 14.01 12.66
CA CYS A 160 -11.16 14.64 11.34
C CYS A 160 -12.26 15.72 11.36
N VAL A 161 -11.91 16.94 10.97
CA VAL A 161 -12.83 18.09 10.91
C VAL A 161 -12.68 18.76 9.55
N ALA A 162 -13.78 18.89 8.82
CA ALA A 162 -13.81 19.50 7.49
C ALA A 162 -12.71 18.94 6.55
N GLY A 163 -12.50 17.63 6.61
CA GLY A 163 -11.49 16.91 5.82
C GLY A 163 -10.04 17.11 6.25
N SER A 164 -9.77 17.69 7.44
CA SER A 164 -8.40 17.87 7.97
C SER A 164 -8.29 17.35 9.40
N CYS A 165 -7.19 16.67 9.72
CA CYS A 165 -6.91 16.21 11.07
C CYS A 165 -6.80 17.40 12.02
N ALA A 166 -7.57 17.38 13.09
CA ALA A 166 -7.65 18.49 14.05
C ALA A 166 -7.31 18.02 15.46
N SER A 167 -6.88 18.94 16.33
CA SER A 167 -6.64 18.65 17.75
C SER A 167 -7.93 18.64 18.58
N ALA A 168 -9.01 19.21 18.06
CA ALA A 168 -10.32 19.30 18.70
C ALA A 168 -11.43 19.39 17.66
N ARG A 169 -12.66 19.05 18.07
CA ARG A 169 -13.88 19.28 17.28
C ARG A 169 -14.35 20.73 17.41
N LEU A 170 -15.23 21.12 16.49
CA LEU A 170 -15.82 22.44 16.45
C LEU A 170 -16.83 22.63 17.59
N ALA A 171 -16.79 23.80 18.22
CA ALA A 171 -17.73 24.23 19.24
C ALA A 171 -19.04 24.71 18.63
N ASP A 172 -20.07 24.86 19.46
CA ASP A 172 -21.36 25.39 19.04
C ASP A 172 -21.21 26.78 18.41
N GLY A 173 -21.89 26.99 17.28
CA GLY A 173 -21.82 28.23 16.50
C GLY A 173 -20.68 28.31 15.49
N GLU A 174 -19.71 27.39 15.50
CA GLU A 174 -18.64 27.34 14.51
C GLU A 174 -19.10 26.70 13.20
N SER A 175 -18.52 27.14 12.08
CA SER A 175 -18.87 26.66 10.74
C SER A 175 -18.42 25.23 10.50
N CYS A 176 -19.34 24.36 10.07
CA CYS A 176 -19.11 22.94 9.86
C CYS A 176 -19.49 22.48 8.44
N GLN A 177 -19.00 21.32 8.02
CA GLN A 177 -19.41 20.65 6.79
C GLN A 177 -20.34 19.46 7.07
N GLU A 178 -20.10 18.75 8.17
CA GLU A 178 -20.86 17.58 8.58
C GLU A 178 -21.05 17.53 10.10
N SER A 179 -22.06 16.79 10.57
CA SER A 179 -22.36 16.69 12.00
C SER A 179 -21.19 16.14 12.81
N SER A 180 -20.37 15.26 12.23
CA SER A 180 -19.16 14.73 12.85
C SER A 180 -18.19 15.84 13.24
N ASP A 181 -18.08 16.93 12.49
CA ASP A 181 -17.15 18.04 12.78
C ASP A 181 -17.38 18.64 14.17
N CYS A 182 -18.63 18.59 14.65
CA CYS A 182 -19.09 19.24 15.86
C CYS A 182 -18.78 18.43 17.13
N THR A 183 -18.52 19.11 18.24
CA THR A 183 -18.26 18.48 19.55
C THR A 183 -19.43 17.61 20.00
N ASN A 184 -20.67 18.03 19.69
CA ASN A 184 -21.86 17.25 19.97
C ASN A 184 -22.06 16.05 19.01
N ARG A 185 -21.40 16.03 17.85
CA ARG A 185 -21.56 15.04 16.77
C ARG A 185 -22.99 14.87 16.23
N VAL A 186 -23.92 15.76 16.58
CA VAL A 186 -25.34 15.61 16.27
C VAL A 186 -25.73 16.41 15.03
N ALA A 187 -25.46 17.72 15.03
CA ALA A 187 -26.08 18.62 14.08
C ALA A 187 -25.13 19.68 13.53
N CYS A 188 -24.84 19.54 12.23
CA CYS A 188 -24.33 20.60 11.39
C CYS A 188 -25.46 21.08 10.46
N ALA A 189 -25.99 22.29 10.69
CA ALA A 189 -27.13 22.79 9.92
C ALA A 189 -27.05 24.30 9.67
N LYS A 190 -27.86 24.81 8.75
CA LYS A 190 -27.89 26.23 8.41
C LYS A 190 -28.17 27.11 9.63
N SER A 191 -27.36 28.14 9.81
CA SER A 191 -27.48 29.13 10.88
C SER A 191 -28.74 30.00 10.82
N SER A 192 -29.42 30.06 9.66
CA SER A 192 -30.68 30.79 9.49
C SER A 192 -31.44 30.32 8.23
N PHE A 193 -32.65 30.85 8.02
CA PHE A 193 -33.49 30.57 6.85
C PHE A 193 -33.00 31.24 5.55
N ALA A 194 -31.94 32.07 5.61
CA ALA A 194 -31.40 32.70 4.41
C ALA A 194 -30.80 31.66 3.45
N ASP A 195 -30.96 31.88 2.14
CA ASP A 195 -30.49 30.95 1.11
C ASP A 195 -29.00 30.61 1.24
N ASN A 196 -28.18 31.62 1.58
CA ASN A 196 -26.73 31.51 1.74
C ASN A 196 -26.26 31.43 3.20
N ALA A 197 -27.15 31.06 4.14
CA ALA A 197 -26.75 30.89 5.53
C ALA A 197 -25.68 29.78 5.63
N PRO A 198 -24.54 30.01 6.32
CA PRO A 198 -23.54 28.98 6.54
C PRO A 198 -24.08 27.89 7.45
N ASN A 199 -23.57 26.67 7.28
CA ASN A 199 -23.78 25.59 8.23
C ASN A 199 -22.94 25.83 9.48
N ILE A 200 -23.54 25.67 10.64
CA ILE A 200 -22.88 25.78 11.94
C ILE A 200 -23.19 24.57 12.81
N CYS A 201 -22.32 24.31 13.79
CA CYS A 201 -22.60 23.37 14.86
C CYS A 201 -23.75 23.89 15.71
N CYS A 202 -24.90 23.22 15.64
CA CYS A 202 -26.09 23.64 16.37
C CYS A 202 -25.90 23.42 17.86
N LYS A 203 -26.29 24.41 18.64
CA LYS A 203 -26.23 24.34 20.09
C LYS A 203 -27.03 23.14 20.60
N ASP A 204 -26.41 22.37 21.48
CA ASP A 204 -27.01 21.16 22.09
C ASP A 204 -27.50 20.11 21.07
N GLY A 205 -27.06 20.19 19.81
CA GLY A 205 -27.46 19.26 18.73
C GLY A 205 -28.87 19.51 18.17
N GLU A 206 -29.53 20.61 18.52
CA GLU A 206 -30.90 20.88 18.05
C GLU A 206 -30.91 21.41 16.61
N ALA A 207 -31.36 20.58 15.68
CA ALA A 207 -31.66 20.98 14.30
C ALA A 207 -33.10 20.61 13.92
N TYR A 208 -33.77 21.52 13.21
CA TYR A 208 -35.17 21.36 12.79
C TYR A 208 -35.23 21.21 11.27
N LYS A 209 -35.86 20.13 10.80
CA LYS A 209 -36.17 19.94 9.38
C LYS A 209 -37.51 20.59 9.07
N LEU A 210 -37.53 21.52 8.12
CA LEU A 210 -38.77 22.05 7.55
C LEU A 210 -39.20 21.09 6.43
N ASP A 211 -40.43 20.58 6.53
CA ASP A 211 -41.07 19.73 5.51
C ASP A 211 -41.91 20.56 4.52
#